data_AF-A0A7W1S9P4-F1
#
_entry.id   AF-A0A7W1S9P4-F1
#
_cell.length_a   1.000
_cell.length_b   1.000
_cell.length_c   1.000
_cell.angle_alpha   90.00
_cell.angle_beta   90.00
_cell.angle_gamma   90.00
#
_symmetry.space_group_name_H-M   'P 1'
#
loop_
_entity.id
_entity.type
_entity.pdbx_description
1 polymer ?
#
loop_
_entity_poly.entity_id
_entity_poly.type
_entity_poly.pdbx_seq_one_letter_code
_entity_poly.pdbx_strand_id
1 'polypeptide(L)'
;MKNAYAYVLDTLADWELGYVMAELNSGQYFKNAGERIPVKTVGATKDSIRTKGGLTIVPDTTPDEITADTSAVLLLPGADTWNDSRHNLIIEKARHLLNSGATVAAICGSTSALA
;
A
#
# COMPACT_ATOMS: atom_id res chain seq x y z
N MET A 1 -13.46 5.85 9.89
CA MET A 1 -13.21 4.50 9.36
C MET A 1 -11.76 4.44 8.91
N LYS A 2 -11.03 3.37 9.23
CA LYS A 2 -9.62 3.21 8.82
C LYS A 2 -9.52 2.44 7.51
N ASN A 3 -8.50 2.72 6.71
CA ASN A 3 -8.23 2.05 5.44
C ASN A 3 -6.93 1.25 5.50
N ALA A 4 -6.84 0.22 4.68
CA ALA A 4 -5.58 -0.39 4.28
C ALA A 4 -5.08 0.36 3.04
N TYR A 5 -3.94 1.02 3.16
CA TYR A 5 -3.33 1.74 2.04
C TYR A 5 -2.38 0.80 1.31
N ALA A 6 -2.66 0.49 0.05
CA ALA A 6 -1.79 -0.34 -0.78
C ALA A 6 -0.99 0.54 -1.73
N TYR A 7 0.33 0.62 -1.54
CA TYR A 7 1.17 1.39 -2.46
C TYR A 7 1.29 0.65 -3.79
N VAL A 8 0.97 1.34 -4.89
CA VAL A 8 1.06 0.83 -6.25
C VAL A 8 2.09 1.65 -7.03
N LEU A 9 2.96 0.95 -7.73
CA LEU A 9 4.06 1.51 -8.50
C LEU A 9 4.31 0.65 -9.74
N ASP A 10 4.97 1.22 -10.74
CA ASP A 10 5.40 0.45 -11.91
C ASP A 10 6.24 -0.74 -11.47
N THR A 11 6.03 -1.89 -12.11
CA THR A 11 6.67 -3.18 -11.81
C THR A 11 6.28 -3.84 -10.48
N LEU A 12 5.20 -3.36 -9.83
CA LEU A 12 4.58 -4.05 -8.69
C LEU A 12 4.43 -5.56 -8.97
N ALA A 13 4.92 -6.39 -8.05
CA ALA A 13 4.79 -7.84 -8.11
C ALA A 13 3.36 -8.29 -7.74
N ASP A 14 2.55 -8.64 -8.74
CA ASP A 14 1.10 -8.86 -8.60
C ASP A 14 0.71 -9.90 -7.54
N TRP A 15 1.55 -10.92 -7.36
CA TRP A 15 1.27 -12.02 -6.44
C TRP A 15 1.41 -11.65 -4.97
N GLU A 16 2.07 -10.54 -4.63
CA GLU A 16 2.45 -10.24 -3.25
C GLU A 16 1.30 -9.63 -2.43
N LEU A 17 0.40 -8.88 -3.07
CA LEU A 17 -0.70 -8.21 -2.37
C LEU A 17 -2.06 -8.92 -2.50
N GLY A 18 -2.20 -9.87 -3.43
CA GLY A 18 -3.49 -10.45 -3.80
C GLY A 18 -4.30 -10.97 -2.61
N TYR A 19 -3.68 -11.76 -1.74
CA TYR A 19 -4.35 -12.32 -0.57
C TYR A 19 -4.75 -11.25 0.45
N VAL A 20 -3.81 -10.41 0.88
CA VAL A 20 -4.07 -9.41 1.94
C VAL A 20 -5.09 -8.36 1.47
N MET A 21 -5.03 -7.93 0.21
CA MET A 21 -6.00 -6.97 -0.32
C MET A 21 -7.40 -7.57 -0.41
N ALA A 22 -7.52 -8.82 -0.90
CA ALA A 22 -8.81 -9.47 -1.03
C ALA A 22 -9.50 -9.63 0.34
N GLU A 23 -8.79 -10.15 1.33
CA GLU A 23 -9.34 -10.44 2.66
C GLU A 23 -9.70 -9.16 3.44
N LEU A 24 -8.85 -8.13 3.39
CA LEU A 24 -9.14 -6.85 4.06
C LEU A 24 -10.33 -6.13 3.41
N ASN A 25 -10.35 -6.06 2.08
CA ASN A 25 -11.36 -5.29 1.36
C ASN A 25 -12.73 -5.96 1.34
N SER A 26 -12.79 -7.29 1.24
CA SER A 26 -14.05 -8.04 1.28
C SER A 26 -14.59 -8.16 2.71
N GLY A 27 -13.69 -8.31 3.70
CA GLY A 27 -14.06 -8.56 5.08
C GLY A 27 -14.77 -9.90 5.30
N GLN A 28 -14.74 -10.80 4.31
CA GLN A 28 -15.59 -11.99 4.27
C GLN A 28 -15.37 -12.97 5.44
N TYR A 29 -14.18 -12.94 6.05
CA TYR A 29 -13.81 -13.76 7.20
C TYR A 29 -13.49 -12.94 8.46
N PHE A 30 -13.91 -11.67 8.51
CA PHE A 30 -13.80 -10.88 9.73
C PHE A 30 -14.71 -11.45 10.83
N LYS A 31 -14.26 -11.31 12.08
CA LYS A 31 -14.95 -11.90 13.25
C LYS A 31 -16.41 -11.47 13.36
N ASN A 32 -16.70 -10.21 13.05
CA ASN A 32 -18.05 -9.67 13.07
C ASN A 32 -18.54 -9.50 11.63
N ALA A 33 -19.74 -10.00 11.35
CA ALA A 33 -20.35 -9.90 10.03
C ALA A 33 -20.51 -8.43 9.59
N GLY A 34 -20.08 -8.13 8.37
CA GLY A 34 -20.15 -6.78 7.78
C GLY A 34 -18.98 -5.85 8.12
N GLU A 35 -18.06 -6.26 9.00
CA GLU A 35 -16.80 -5.54 9.18
C GLU A 35 -15.85 -5.77 8.01
N ARG A 36 -15.12 -4.72 7.64
CA ARG A 36 -14.03 -4.77 6.65
C ARG A 36 -13.07 -3.62 6.86
N ILE A 37 -11.88 -3.74 6.28
CA ILE A 37 -10.91 -2.64 6.17
C ILE A 37 -10.77 -2.32 4.68
N PRO A 38 -11.45 -1.27 4.18
CA PRO A 38 -11.42 -0.92 2.77
C PRO A 38 -9.98 -0.68 2.30
N VAL A 39 -9.66 -1.24 1.14
CA VAL A 39 -8.34 -1.04 0.53
C VAL A 39 -8.40 0.18 -0.38
N LYS A 40 -7.46 1.12 -0.18
CA LYS A 40 -7.27 2.30 -1.03
C LYS A 40 -5.89 2.23 -1.66
N THR A 41 -5.83 2.29 -2.99
CA THR A 41 -4.56 2.29 -3.72
C THR A 41 -3.90 3.67 -3.67
N VAL A 42 -2.58 3.68 -3.49
CA VAL A 42 -1.78 4.90 -3.33
C VAL A 42 -0.66 4.88 -4.34
N GLY A 43 -0.57 5.89 -5.20
CA GLY A 43 0.53 6.07 -6.15
C GLY A 43 1.45 7.19 -5.74
N ALA A 44 2.64 7.30 -6.36
CA ALA A 44 3.46 8.51 -6.25
C ALA A 44 2.71 9.75 -6.78
N THR A 45 1.94 9.55 -7.86
CA THR A 45 0.98 10.49 -8.42
C THR A 45 -0.37 9.77 -8.60
N LYS A 46 -1.35 10.43 -9.23
CA LYS A 46 -2.62 9.80 -9.65
C LYS A 46 -2.56 9.23 -11.08
N ASP A 47 -1.38 9.25 -11.71
CA ASP A 47 -1.21 8.67 -13.03
C ASP A 47 -1.24 7.14 -12.96
N SER A 48 -1.68 6.50 -14.04
CA SER A 48 -1.75 5.04 -14.09
C SER A 48 -0.36 4.41 -14.05
N ILE A 49 -0.22 3.31 -13.33
CA ILE A 49 0.99 2.47 -13.30
C ILE A 49 0.77 1.17 -14.08
N ARG A 50 1.86 0.47 -14.41
CA ARG A 50 1.84 -0.87 -15.00
C ARG A 50 2.49 -1.89 -14.07
N THR A 51 1.74 -2.90 -13.62
CA THR A 51 2.29 -3.97 -12.77
C THR A 51 3.21 -4.91 -13.56
N LYS A 52 3.94 -5.77 -12.86
CA LYS A 52 4.86 -6.75 -13.46
C LYS A 52 4.14 -7.75 -14.37
N GLY A 53 2.94 -8.14 -14.00
CA GLY A 53 2.03 -9.00 -14.77
C GLY A 53 1.28 -8.27 -15.88
N GLY A 54 1.44 -6.94 -16.00
CA GLY A 54 0.81 -6.16 -17.06
C GLY A 54 -0.64 -5.77 -16.77
N LEU A 55 -0.98 -5.48 -15.52
CA LEU A 55 -2.23 -4.78 -15.19
C LEU A 55 -1.98 -3.26 -15.23
N THR A 56 -2.97 -2.50 -15.68
CA THR A 56 -2.97 -1.04 -15.51
C THR A 56 -3.80 -0.71 -14.28
N ILE A 57 -3.20 0.00 -13.32
CA ILE A 57 -3.88 0.43 -12.09
C ILE A 57 -3.85 1.96 -12.06
N VAL A 58 -5.01 2.57 -11.84
CA VAL A 58 -5.13 4.02 -11.57
C VAL A 58 -5.22 4.20 -10.05
N PRO A 59 -4.24 4.87 -9.41
CA PRO A 59 -4.25 5.05 -7.97
C PRO A 59 -5.42 5.91 -7.49
N ASP A 60 -6.05 5.53 -6.38
CA ASP A 60 -7.13 6.30 -5.78
C ASP A 60 -6.63 7.62 -5.16
N THR A 61 -5.38 7.63 -4.67
CA THR A 61 -4.79 8.76 -3.95
C THR A 61 -3.25 8.79 -3.98
N THR A 62 -2.68 9.82 -3.36
CA THR A 62 -1.24 10.04 -3.15
C THR A 62 -0.91 9.91 -1.65
N PRO A 63 0.38 9.86 -1.25
CA PRO A 63 0.77 9.68 0.14
C PRO A 63 0.32 10.81 1.07
N ASP A 64 0.00 11.99 0.52
CA ASP A 64 -0.41 13.17 1.29
C ASP A 64 -1.70 12.95 2.09
N GLU A 65 -2.61 12.12 1.59
CA GLU A 65 -3.89 11.80 2.26
C GLU A 65 -3.74 10.75 3.38
N ILE A 66 -2.55 10.16 3.56
CA ILE A 66 -2.31 9.13 4.58
C ILE A 66 -1.96 9.80 5.90
N THR A 67 -2.70 9.45 6.95
CA THR A 67 -2.45 9.85 8.34
C THR A 67 -2.50 8.63 9.26
N ALA A 68 -1.97 8.76 10.48
CA ALA A 68 -2.05 7.69 11.49
C ALA A 68 -3.50 7.36 11.88
N ASP A 69 -4.38 8.36 11.90
CA ASP A 69 -5.79 8.20 12.28
C ASP A 69 -6.62 7.52 11.18
N THR A 70 -6.24 7.75 9.90
CA THR A 70 -6.92 7.14 8.75
C THR A 70 -6.37 5.77 8.37
N SER A 71 -5.17 5.42 8.84
CA SER A 71 -4.49 4.17 8.48
C SER A 71 -4.77 3.04 9.46
N ALA A 72 -5.23 1.90 8.95
CA ALA A 72 -5.17 0.62 9.65
C ALA A 72 -3.82 -0.06 9.38
N VAL A 73 -3.34 -0.01 8.14
CA VAL A 73 -2.05 -0.54 7.70
C VAL A 73 -1.62 0.13 6.39
N LEU A 74 -0.32 0.40 6.24
CA LEU A 74 0.31 0.70 4.95
C LEU A 74 1.00 -0.58 4.42
N LEU A 75 0.62 -1.01 3.22
CA LEU A 75 1.15 -2.18 2.53
C LEU A 75 2.12 -1.72 1.43
N LEU A 76 3.37 -2.19 1.49
CA LEU A 76 4.42 -1.91 0.52
C LEU A 76 4.81 -3.21 -0.20
N PRO A 77 4.53 -3.34 -1.51
CA PRO A 77 4.89 -4.52 -2.28
C PRO A 77 6.31 -4.44 -2.82
N GLY A 78 6.85 -5.57 -3.24
CA GLY A 78 8.00 -5.65 -4.12
C GLY A 78 7.74 -5.00 -5.48
N ALA A 79 8.77 -4.36 -6.00
CA ALA A 79 8.85 -3.80 -7.34
C ALA A 79 10.33 -3.63 -7.70
N ASP A 80 10.63 -3.50 -8.99
CA ASP A 80 11.99 -3.31 -9.51
C ASP A 80 12.42 -1.82 -9.43
N THR A 81 11.49 -0.91 -9.12
CA THR A 81 11.63 0.56 -9.25
C THR A 81 11.82 1.31 -7.92
N TRP A 82 11.91 0.62 -6.78
CA TRP A 82 12.02 1.26 -5.45
C TRP A 82 13.16 2.27 -5.28
N ASN A 83 14.22 2.18 -6.10
CA ASN A 83 15.35 3.11 -6.07
C ASN A 83 15.06 4.49 -6.72
N ASP A 84 13.90 4.67 -7.38
CA ASP A 84 13.51 5.96 -7.94
C ASP A 84 13.06 6.92 -6.82
N SER A 85 13.63 8.13 -6.82
CA SER A 85 13.31 9.24 -5.93
C SER A 85 11.81 9.59 -5.82
N ARG A 86 10.98 9.25 -6.82
CA ARG A 86 9.53 9.45 -6.76
C ARG A 86 8.85 8.69 -5.61
N HIS A 87 9.50 7.64 -5.07
CA HIS A 87 8.99 6.84 -3.97
C HIS A 87 9.38 7.41 -2.59
N ASN A 88 10.24 8.42 -2.52
CA ASN A 88 10.72 8.98 -1.25
C ASN A 88 9.58 9.42 -0.32
N LEU A 89 8.51 10.01 -0.88
CA LEU A 89 7.39 10.50 -0.08
C LEU A 89 6.65 9.35 0.65
N ILE A 90 6.49 8.18 0.02
CA ILE A 90 5.84 7.06 0.68
C ILE A 90 6.76 6.42 1.74
N ILE A 91 8.08 6.44 1.53
CA ILE A 91 9.06 5.96 2.51
C ILE A 91 9.07 6.87 3.76
N GLU A 92 9.08 8.20 3.57
CA GLU A 92 8.93 9.13 4.68
C GLU A 92 7.59 8.94 5.41
N LYS A 93 6.51 8.71 4.66
CA LYS A 93 5.21 8.40 5.25
C LYS A 93 5.23 7.12 6.09
N ALA A 94 5.88 6.06 5.60
CA ALA A 94 6.06 4.82 6.35
C ALA A 94 6.79 5.05 7.68
N ARG A 95 7.88 5.84 7.65
CA ARG A 95 8.62 6.24 8.86
C ARG A 95 7.73 7.01 9.85
N HIS A 96 6.96 8.00 9.37
CA HIS A 96 6.04 8.75 10.22
C HIS A 96 4.97 7.86 10.87
N LEU A 97 4.39 6.92 10.10
CA LEU A 97 3.41 5.97 10.60
C LEU A 97 4.02 5.09 11.71
N LEU A 98 5.19 4.49 11.46
CA LEU A 98 5.89 3.67 12.44
C LEU A 98 6.18 4.45 13.74
N ASN A 99 6.65 5.69 13.63
CA ASN A 99 6.91 6.57 14.79
C ASN A 99 5.65 6.91 15.60
N SER A 100 4.46 6.85 14.97
CA SER A 100 3.17 7.05 15.65
C SER A 100 2.54 5.75 16.16
N GLY A 101 3.23 4.61 16.03
CA GLY A 101 2.72 3.30 16.44
C GLY A 101 1.72 2.67 15.45
N ALA A 102 1.59 3.21 14.24
CA ALA A 102 0.77 2.63 13.18
C ALA A 102 1.51 1.49 12.46
N THR A 103 0.74 0.63 11.79
CA THR A 103 1.26 -0.58 11.14
C THR A 103 1.75 -0.30 9.72
N VAL A 104 2.96 -0.78 9.40
CA VAL A 104 3.49 -0.87 8.04
C VAL A 104 3.88 -2.32 7.77
N ALA A 105 3.47 -2.86 6.63
CA ALA A 105 3.86 -4.19 6.17
C ALA A 105 4.58 -4.08 4.82
N ALA A 106 5.79 -4.62 4.76
CA ALA A 106 6.65 -4.60 3.58
C ALA A 106 7.02 -6.02 3.17
N ILE A 107 7.12 -6.27 1.87
CA ILE A 107 7.50 -7.55 1.28
C ILE A 107 8.46 -7.35 0.10
N CYS A 108 9.39 -8.29 -0.08
CA CYS A 108 10.36 -8.31 -1.18
C CYS A 108 11.17 -7.00 -1.25
N GLY A 109 11.38 -6.41 -2.44
CA GLY A 109 12.24 -5.23 -2.63
C GLY A 109 11.87 -4.01 -1.76
N SER A 110 10.63 -3.90 -1.30
CA SER A 110 10.24 -2.81 -0.38
C SER A 110 10.87 -2.94 1.01
N THR A 111 11.30 -4.14 1.43
CA THR A 111 12.01 -4.31 2.71
C THR A 111 13.38 -3.65 2.65
N SER A 112 14.08 -3.76 1.52
CA SER A 112 15.33 -3.04 1.27
C SER A 112 15.13 -1.53 1.21
N ALA A 113 14.02 -1.06 0.66
CA ALA A 113 13.69 0.37 0.60
C ALA A 113 13.43 0.99 1.99
N LEU A 114 13.06 0.17 2.99
CA LEU A 114 12.88 0.58 4.38
C LEU A 114 14.13 0.43 5.26
N ALA A 115 15.18 -0.25 4.77
CA ALA A 115 16.35 -0.66 5.55
C ALA A 115 17.34 0.49 5.84
#